data_AF-A0AAV5J8B5-F1
#
_entry.id   AF-A0AAV5J8B5-F1
#
_cell.length_a   1.000
_cell.length_b   1.000
_cell.length_c   1.000
_cell.angle_alpha   90.00
_cell.angle_beta   90.00
_cell.angle_gamma   90.00
#
_symmetry.space_group_name_H-M   'P 1'
#
loop_
_entity.id
_entity.type
_entity.pdbx_description
1 polymer ?
#
loop_
_entity_poly.entity_id
_entity_poly.type
_entity_poly.pdbx_seq_one_letter_code
_entity_poly.pdbx_strand_id
1 'polypeptide(L)'
;MSAPKNRTFQIEAFKFKHQVGVDPKYAEKTWNILEHAIHEIYNHNASGNNFEELYVNAYNMVLHKFGEKLYSGLVTTITFHLKEMSSSIEAAQEGLFLEELNSKWEDHNKALQMIRDIFMYMDRTFIPSTHKTPVHELGLNLWRDVVIHSSKIQTRLQDTLLELIQRERDGEVINRELMRNITKMLMDLGSSVYQNDFEKQFLESSAHFYRLESQKFIQSCDCMEYLKEAERYLNEEKERVSHYLDAKTEVKITNVVEKELIESHMVRLVHMENSGLVNMIVDDKYEDLGRMYSLFHRVPNGFALIRDVMTSYIQQTGQQLVAEDPEDFVERLLDLKDKYDKIIGLAFSNDETFQNAFNSSFEYFIDLNARSP
;
A
#
# COMPACT_ATOMS: atom_id res chain seq x y z
N MET A 1 77.46 23.41 -12.79
CA MET A 1 76.17 23.35 -12.07
C MET A 1 75.52 24.72 -12.15
N SER A 2 74.46 24.86 -12.94
CA SER A 2 73.67 26.09 -13.02
C SER A 2 72.20 25.67 -13.22
N ALA A 3 71.44 25.62 -12.13
CA ALA A 3 70.02 25.27 -12.16
C ALA A 3 69.19 26.41 -12.81
N PRO A 4 68.08 26.11 -13.51
CA PRO A 4 67.22 27.13 -14.08
C PRO A 4 66.43 27.83 -12.98
N LYS A 5 66.42 29.17 -13.01
CA LYS A 5 65.63 30.01 -12.10
C LYS A 5 64.14 29.85 -12.41
N ASN A 6 63.40 29.24 -11.49
CA ASN A 6 61.94 29.32 -11.44
C ASN A 6 61.53 30.79 -11.30
N ARG A 7 60.89 31.35 -12.34
CA ARG A 7 60.22 32.66 -12.24
C ARG A 7 58.84 32.43 -11.67
N THR A 8 58.71 32.60 -10.35
CA THR A 8 57.43 32.71 -9.67
C THR A 8 56.77 34.01 -10.11
N PHE A 9 55.66 33.92 -10.85
CA PHE A 9 54.81 35.07 -11.11
C PHE A 9 54.05 35.41 -9.83
N GLN A 10 54.43 36.49 -9.16
CA GLN A 10 53.60 37.10 -8.12
C GLN A 10 52.50 37.90 -8.81
N ILE A 11 51.25 37.47 -8.65
CA ILE A 11 50.10 38.31 -8.97
C ILE A 11 50.06 39.38 -7.89
N GLU A 12 50.49 40.61 -8.22
CA GLU A 12 50.23 41.77 -7.37
C GLU A 12 48.72 41.90 -7.20
N ALA A 13 48.27 41.83 -5.95
CA ALA A 13 46.89 42.09 -5.61
C ALA A 13 46.56 43.54 -6.01
N PHE A 14 45.90 43.72 -7.16
CA PHE A 14 45.13 44.91 -7.43
C PHE A 14 44.09 45.01 -6.32
N LYS A 15 44.41 45.83 -5.31
CA LYS A 15 43.48 46.21 -4.25
C LYS A 15 42.34 46.96 -4.92
N PHE A 16 41.28 46.25 -5.30
CA PHE A 16 39.96 46.84 -5.30
C PHE A 16 39.68 47.27 -3.86
N LYS A 17 40.09 48.49 -3.50
CA LYS A 17 39.69 49.22 -2.30
C LYS A 17 38.23 49.68 -2.46
N HIS A 18 37.36 48.71 -2.67
CA HIS A 18 35.94 48.77 -2.39
C HIS A 18 35.60 47.35 -1.92
N GLN A 19 35.81 47.09 -0.63
CA GLN A 19 34.81 46.26 0.04
C GLN A 19 33.53 47.05 -0.14
N VAL A 20 32.70 46.64 -1.11
CA VAL A 20 31.32 47.13 -1.20
C VAL A 20 30.71 46.70 0.13
N GLY A 21 30.67 47.62 1.08
CA GLY A 21 29.96 47.44 2.33
C GLY A 21 28.52 47.21 1.93
N VAL A 22 28.08 45.96 1.98
CA VAL A 22 26.70 45.60 1.70
C VAL A 22 25.85 46.45 2.64
N ASP A 23 24.96 47.28 2.08
CA ASP A 23 24.04 48.14 2.85
C ASP A 23 23.45 47.30 4.00
N PRO A 24 23.49 47.75 5.26
CA PRO A 24 22.90 47.01 6.38
C PRO A 24 21.43 46.61 6.12
N LYS A 25 20.72 47.34 5.26
CA LYS A 25 19.35 47.06 4.82
C LYS A 25 19.24 46.27 3.52
N TYR A 26 20.35 45.94 2.85
CA TYR A 26 20.35 45.18 1.60
C TYR A 26 19.63 43.85 1.76
N ALA A 27 20.02 43.06 2.78
CA ALA A 27 19.43 41.75 3.03
C ALA A 27 17.93 41.82 3.29
N GLU A 28 17.45 42.87 3.95
CA GLU A 28 16.01 43.08 4.21
C GLU A 28 15.27 43.44 2.93
N LYS A 29 15.81 44.39 2.15
CA LYS A 29 15.19 44.81 0.87
C LYS A 29 15.12 43.66 -0.12
N THR A 30 16.21 42.91 -0.29
CA THR A 30 16.26 41.77 -1.21
C THR A 30 15.34 40.65 -0.74
N TRP A 31 15.28 40.38 0.56
CA TRP A 31 14.33 39.41 1.12
C TRP A 31 12.88 39.82 0.81
N ASN A 32 12.49 41.08 1.04
CA ASN A 32 11.13 41.53 0.78
C ASN A 32 10.71 41.36 -0.70
N ILE A 33 11.65 41.51 -1.64
CA ILE A 33 11.39 41.24 -3.07
C ILE A 33 11.12 39.75 -3.29
N LEU A 34 11.94 38.88 -2.71
CA LEU A 34 11.78 37.42 -2.83
C LEU A 34 10.50 36.93 -2.14
N GLU A 35 10.20 37.44 -0.94
CA GLU A 35 8.99 37.14 -0.19
C GLU A 35 7.74 37.56 -0.96
N HIS A 36 7.73 38.78 -1.52
CA HIS A 36 6.63 39.23 -2.37
C HIS A 36 6.45 38.33 -3.60
N ALA A 37 7.54 37.90 -4.24
CA ALA A 37 7.45 36.96 -5.36
C ALA A 37 6.89 35.59 -4.95
N ILE A 38 7.24 35.08 -3.76
CA ILE A 38 6.65 33.86 -3.20
C ILE A 38 5.14 34.03 -3.00
N HIS A 39 4.69 35.16 -2.44
CA HIS A 39 3.27 35.47 -2.30
C HIS A 39 2.56 35.49 -3.66
N GLU A 40 3.14 36.13 -4.68
CA GLU A 40 2.56 36.15 -6.03
C GLU A 40 2.51 34.76 -6.68
N ILE A 41 3.49 33.89 -6.39
CA ILE A 41 3.48 32.49 -6.83
C ILE A 41 2.30 31.73 -6.22
N TYR A 42 2.09 31.83 -4.91
CA TYR A 42 0.96 31.18 -4.23
C TYR A 42 -0.40 31.78 -4.61
N ASN A 43 -0.44 33.05 -5.02
CA ASN A 43 -1.64 33.72 -5.53
C ASN A 43 -1.91 33.46 -7.03
N HIS A 44 -1.15 32.56 -7.66
CA HIS A 44 -1.24 32.23 -9.10
C HIS A 44 -0.97 33.41 -10.05
N ASN A 45 -0.22 34.42 -9.60
CA ASN A 45 0.12 35.63 -10.35
C ASN A 45 1.60 35.65 -10.80
N ALA A 46 2.27 34.50 -10.88
CA ALA A 46 3.69 34.40 -11.20
C ALA A 46 4.07 34.86 -12.63
N SER A 47 3.10 35.05 -13.53
CA SER A 47 3.31 35.41 -14.94
C SER A 47 4.08 36.72 -15.13
N GLY A 48 4.00 37.64 -14.17
CA GLY A 48 4.70 38.93 -14.19
C GLY A 48 6.11 38.91 -13.60
N ASN A 49 6.53 37.79 -13.01
CA ASN A 49 7.79 37.69 -12.29
C ASN A 49 8.98 37.49 -13.24
N ASN A 50 10.05 38.27 -13.05
CA ASN A 50 11.33 38.03 -13.72
C ASN A 50 12.13 36.98 -12.94
N PHE A 51 12.01 35.71 -13.33
CA PHE A 51 12.70 34.59 -12.66
C PHE A 51 14.23 34.72 -12.64
N GLU A 52 14.83 35.35 -13.65
CA GLU A 52 16.28 35.59 -13.66
C GLU A 52 16.69 36.58 -12.56
N GLU A 53 15.94 37.66 -12.40
CA GLU A 53 16.19 38.65 -11.35
C GLU A 53 15.99 38.06 -9.95
N LEU A 54 14.93 37.27 -9.76
CA LEU A 54 14.66 36.57 -8.50
C LEU A 54 15.78 35.57 -8.16
N TYR A 55 16.24 34.80 -9.15
CA TYR A 55 17.37 33.90 -8.98
C TYR A 55 18.65 34.65 -8.60
N VAL A 56 18.96 35.76 -9.29
CA VAL A 56 20.14 36.59 -9.00
C VAL A 56 20.06 37.19 -7.60
N ASN A 57 18.88 37.61 -7.16
CA ASN A 57 18.65 38.11 -5.81
C ASN A 57 18.89 37.02 -4.74
N ALA A 58 18.34 35.82 -4.92
CA ALA A 58 18.58 34.69 -4.03
C ALA A 58 20.06 34.27 -4.02
N TYR A 59 20.70 34.21 -5.19
CA TYR A 59 22.14 33.96 -5.35
C TYR A 59 22.99 34.95 -4.55
N ASN A 60 22.73 36.26 -4.71
CA ASN A 60 23.48 37.30 -4.04
C ASN A 60 23.31 37.25 -2.52
N MET A 61 22.11 36.92 -2.02
CA MET A 61 21.89 36.74 -0.58
C MET A 61 22.77 35.62 0.00
N VAL A 62 22.87 34.48 -0.68
CA VAL A 62 23.75 33.39 -0.25
C VAL A 62 25.23 33.78 -0.35
N LEU A 63 25.62 34.42 -1.46
CA LEU A 63 27.00 34.87 -1.69
C LEU A 63 27.49 35.83 -0.60
N HIS A 64 26.62 36.75 -0.16
CA HIS A 64 26.89 37.72 0.90
C HIS A 64 26.66 37.19 2.32
N LYS A 65 26.59 35.86 2.50
CA LYS A 65 26.46 35.18 3.81
C LYS A 65 25.13 35.41 4.53
N PHE A 66 24.06 35.76 3.82
CA PHE A 66 22.70 35.88 4.35
C PHE A 66 21.85 34.62 4.12
N GLY A 67 22.47 33.47 3.87
CA GLY A 67 21.76 32.20 3.60
C GLY A 67 20.84 31.74 4.74
N GLU A 68 21.22 31.99 6.00
CA GLU A 68 20.38 31.67 7.16
C GLU A 68 19.06 32.47 7.16
N LYS A 69 19.16 33.79 6.95
CA LYS A 69 17.99 34.68 6.86
C LYS A 69 17.09 34.28 5.68
N LEU A 70 17.69 33.97 4.54
CA LEU A 70 16.99 33.52 3.34
C LEU A 70 16.21 32.22 3.61
N TYR A 71 16.86 31.23 4.22
CA TYR A 71 16.22 29.96 4.56
C TYR A 71 15.11 30.14 5.61
N SER A 72 15.35 30.89 6.69
CA SER A 72 14.32 31.13 7.73
C SER A 72 13.13 31.91 7.20
N GLY A 73 13.38 32.88 6.32
CA GLY A 73 12.33 33.62 5.63
C GLY A 73 11.49 32.68 4.79
N LEU A 74 12.12 31.85 3.96
CA LEU A 74 11.44 30.87 3.12
C LEU A 74 10.54 29.93 3.93
N VAL A 75 11.06 29.37 5.03
CA VAL A 75 10.28 28.53 5.95
C VAL A 75 9.06 29.28 6.46
N THR A 76 9.22 30.53 6.89
CA THR A 76 8.15 31.34 7.47
C THR A 76 7.06 31.64 6.42
N THR A 77 7.45 32.08 5.24
CA THR A 77 6.52 32.44 4.15
C THR A 77 5.76 31.22 3.62
N ILE A 78 6.42 30.07 3.41
CA ILE A 78 5.73 28.83 3.02
C ILE A 78 4.76 28.41 4.12
N THR A 79 5.20 28.42 5.39
CA THR A 79 4.35 28.04 6.52
C THR A 79 3.10 28.92 6.63
N PHE A 80 3.23 30.22 6.35
CA PHE A 80 2.09 31.15 6.31
C PHE A 80 1.04 30.69 5.30
N HIS A 81 1.43 30.45 4.05
CA HIS A 81 0.50 30.00 3.01
C HIS A 81 -0.10 28.62 3.31
N LEU A 82 0.69 27.70 3.85
CA LEU A 82 0.18 26.38 4.23
C LEU A 82 -0.88 26.46 5.34
N LYS A 83 -0.78 27.42 6.27
CA LYS A 83 -1.81 27.66 7.27
C LYS A 83 -3.11 28.21 6.65
N GLU A 84 -3.00 29.09 5.65
CA GLU A 84 -4.17 29.58 4.91
C GLU A 84 -4.84 28.45 4.13
N MET A 85 -4.05 27.62 3.43
CA MET A 85 -4.54 26.42 2.73
C MET A 85 -5.19 25.43 3.71
N SER A 86 -4.53 25.14 4.83
CA SER A 86 -5.09 24.28 5.90
C SER A 86 -6.44 24.80 6.39
N SER A 87 -6.57 26.11 6.59
CA SER A 87 -7.83 26.73 7.03
C SER A 87 -8.94 26.57 5.97
N SER A 88 -8.60 26.68 4.68
CA SER A 88 -9.53 26.41 3.57
C SER A 88 -10.01 24.96 3.56
N ILE A 89 -9.06 24.01 3.69
CA ILE A 89 -9.35 22.57 3.73
C ILE A 89 -10.20 22.22 4.96
N GLU A 90 -9.90 22.78 6.12
CA GLU A 90 -10.70 22.60 7.35
C GLU A 90 -12.14 23.09 7.17
N ALA A 91 -12.34 24.21 6.46
CA ALA A 91 -13.65 24.78 6.21
C ALA A 91 -14.45 24.07 5.10
N ALA A 92 -13.82 23.17 4.33
CA ALA A 92 -14.48 22.41 3.28
C ALA A 92 -15.61 21.53 3.85
N GLN A 93 -16.70 21.42 3.11
CA GLN A 93 -17.83 20.54 3.46
C GLN A 93 -17.45 19.06 3.32
N GLU A 94 -18.17 18.15 3.99
CA GLU A 94 -17.86 16.70 4.03
C GLU A 94 -17.64 16.09 2.64
N GLY A 95 -18.53 16.37 1.67
CA GLY A 95 -18.41 15.81 0.31
C GLY A 95 -17.30 16.42 -0.57
N LEU A 96 -16.75 17.58 -0.21
CA LEU A 96 -15.76 18.31 -1.02
C LEU A 96 -14.36 18.31 -0.38
N PHE A 97 -14.22 17.70 0.79
CA PHE A 97 -13.00 17.77 1.59
C PHE A 97 -11.78 17.21 0.86
N LEU A 98 -11.88 16.01 0.28
CA LEU A 98 -10.76 15.40 -0.45
C LEU A 98 -10.45 16.16 -1.75
N GLU A 99 -11.46 16.71 -2.41
CA GLU A 99 -11.27 17.51 -3.63
C GLU A 99 -10.50 18.80 -3.32
N GLU A 100 -10.88 19.51 -2.27
CA GLU A 100 -10.18 20.71 -1.80
C GLU A 100 -8.74 20.38 -1.36
N LEU A 101 -8.56 19.29 -0.58
CA LEU A 101 -7.24 18.83 -0.16
C LEU A 101 -6.34 18.51 -1.36
N ASN A 102 -6.86 17.76 -2.33
CA ASN A 102 -6.12 17.40 -3.54
C ASN A 102 -5.79 18.64 -4.38
N SER A 103 -6.74 19.57 -4.53
CA SER A 103 -6.55 20.83 -5.26
C SER A 103 -5.43 21.67 -4.63
N LYS A 104 -5.47 21.86 -3.31
CA LYS A 104 -4.43 22.62 -2.58
C LYS A 104 -3.07 21.93 -2.58
N TRP A 105 -3.04 20.60 -2.58
CA TRP A 105 -1.81 19.84 -2.75
C TRP A 105 -1.16 20.09 -4.12
N GLU A 106 -1.95 20.06 -5.19
CA GLU A 106 -1.47 20.37 -6.54
C GLU A 106 -1.00 21.82 -6.68
N ASP A 107 -1.72 22.78 -6.08
CA ASP A 107 -1.32 24.19 -6.05
C ASP A 107 0.01 24.38 -5.31
N HIS A 108 0.17 23.74 -4.15
CA HIS A 108 1.41 23.78 -3.38
C HIS A 108 2.59 23.17 -4.14
N ASN A 109 2.40 22.04 -4.83
CA ASN A 109 3.48 21.43 -5.62
C ASN A 109 3.94 22.31 -6.79
N LYS A 110 2.99 22.95 -7.49
CA LYS A 110 3.32 23.92 -8.56
C LYS A 110 4.10 25.11 -8.01
N ALA A 111 3.65 25.68 -6.89
CA ALA A 111 4.35 26.77 -6.21
C ALA A 111 5.76 26.36 -5.77
N LEU A 112 5.88 25.18 -5.16
CA LEU A 112 7.13 24.63 -4.65
C LEU A 112 8.16 24.40 -5.77
N GLN A 113 7.72 23.98 -6.96
CA GLN A 113 8.59 23.85 -8.13
C GLN A 113 9.20 25.20 -8.53
N MET A 114 8.37 26.25 -8.66
CA MET A 114 8.84 27.60 -9.01
C MET A 114 9.77 28.18 -7.93
N ILE A 115 9.43 27.98 -6.66
CA ILE A 115 10.25 28.42 -5.53
C ILE A 115 11.61 27.70 -5.54
N ARG A 116 11.64 26.38 -5.76
CA ARG A 116 12.89 25.62 -5.87
C ARG A 116 13.78 26.18 -6.97
N ASP A 117 13.23 26.55 -8.12
CA ASP A 117 14.00 27.09 -9.23
C ASP A 117 14.64 28.44 -8.88
N ILE A 118 13.91 29.33 -8.21
CA ILE A 118 14.43 30.61 -7.71
C ILE A 118 15.56 30.39 -6.69
N PHE A 119 15.38 29.43 -5.79
CA PHE A 119 16.31 29.17 -4.68
C PHE A 119 17.38 28.12 -5.00
N MET A 120 17.54 27.73 -6.27
CA MET A 120 18.42 26.63 -6.71
C MET A 120 19.87 26.77 -6.23
N TYR A 121 20.39 28.00 -6.14
CA TYR A 121 21.77 28.21 -5.65
C TYR A 121 21.91 27.92 -4.15
N MET A 122 20.88 28.20 -3.34
CA MET A 122 20.84 27.87 -1.92
C MET A 122 20.88 26.35 -1.72
N ASP A 123 20.09 25.60 -2.50
CA ASP A 123 20.09 24.13 -2.50
C ASP A 123 21.47 23.54 -2.83
N ARG A 124 22.18 24.12 -3.79
CA ARG A 124 23.48 23.59 -4.25
C ARG A 124 24.67 23.93 -3.36
N THR A 125 24.59 25.01 -2.58
CA THR A 125 25.77 25.56 -1.88
C THR A 125 25.57 25.70 -0.38
N PHE A 126 24.51 26.39 0.03
CA PHE A 126 24.25 26.69 1.43
C PHE A 126 23.78 25.47 2.20
N ILE A 127 22.84 24.72 1.65
CA ILE A 127 22.21 23.57 2.32
C ILE A 127 23.21 22.45 2.63
N PRO A 128 24.09 22.02 1.70
CA PRO A 128 25.11 21.01 2.01
C PRO A 128 26.10 21.48 3.08
N SER A 129 26.39 22.77 3.15
CA SER A 129 27.32 23.34 4.14
C SER A 129 26.74 23.47 5.55
N THR A 130 25.41 23.53 5.66
CA THR A 130 24.68 23.70 6.93
C THR A 130 23.89 22.46 7.35
N HIS A 131 23.91 21.40 6.54
CA HIS A 131 23.14 20.16 6.74
C HIS A 131 21.64 20.40 6.94
N LYS A 132 21.09 21.41 6.26
CA LYS A 132 19.65 21.70 6.28
C LYS A 132 18.88 20.83 5.29
N THR A 133 17.55 20.92 5.35
CA THR A 133 16.65 20.24 4.43
C THR A 133 16.58 20.99 3.09
N PRO A 134 16.74 20.33 1.94
CA PRO A 134 16.53 20.92 0.61
C PRO A 134 15.16 21.58 0.45
N VAL A 135 15.04 22.61 -0.38
CA VAL A 135 13.80 23.41 -0.52
C VAL A 135 12.57 22.54 -0.84
N HIS A 136 12.70 21.59 -1.76
CA HIS A 136 11.60 20.69 -2.11
C HIS A 136 11.17 19.82 -0.91
N GLU A 137 12.12 19.16 -0.26
CA GLU A 137 11.85 18.30 0.89
C GLU A 137 11.32 19.11 2.09
N LEU A 138 11.78 20.35 2.26
CA LEU A 138 11.23 21.28 3.23
C LEU A 138 9.76 21.56 2.95
N GLY A 139 9.39 21.83 1.70
CA GLY A 139 7.98 22.06 1.32
C GLY A 139 7.08 20.86 1.61
N LEU A 140 7.57 19.63 1.40
CA LEU A 140 6.86 18.40 1.75
C LEU A 140 6.72 18.23 3.27
N ASN A 141 7.82 18.41 4.02
CA ASN A 141 7.80 18.32 5.48
C ASN A 141 6.85 19.33 6.10
N LEU A 142 6.86 20.58 5.63
CA LEU A 142 5.93 21.61 6.10
C LEU A 142 4.47 21.26 5.76
N TRP A 143 4.19 20.71 4.58
CA TRP A 143 2.83 20.25 4.23
C TRP A 143 2.36 19.14 5.19
N ARG A 144 3.21 18.13 5.44
CA ARG A 144 2.91 17.07 6.40
C ARG A 144 2.58 17.65 7.77
N ASP A 145 3.46 18.48 8.31
CA ASP A 145 3.39 18.93 9.70
C ASP A 145 2.28 19.98 9.92
N VAL A 146 2.02 20.85 8.94
CA VAL A 146 1.06 21.96 9.06
C VAL A 146 -0.34 21.59 8.59
N VAL A 147 -0.45 20.77 7.52
CA VAL A 147 -1.74 20.45 6.89
C VAL A 147 -2.20 19.05 7.31
N ILE A 148 -1.46 18.00 6.97
CA ILE A 148 -1.90 16.61 7.20
C ILE A 148 -1.99 16.29 8.69
N HIS A 149 -1.03 16.74 9.49
CA HIS A 149 -1.01 16.56 10.94
C HIS A 149 -1.73 17.69 11.71
N SER A 150 -2.49 18.54 11.02
CA SER A 150 -3.48 19.38 11.70
C SER A 150 -4.52 18.48 12.37
N SER A 151 -4.82 18.73 13.64
CA SER A 151 -5.73 17.89 14.44
C SER A 151 -7.13 17.75 13.86
N LYS A 152 -7.58 18.70 13.04
CA LYS A 152 -8.88 18.66 12.37
C LYS A 152 -8.86 17.95 11.02
N ILE A 153 -7.69 17.91 10.36
CA ILE A 153 -7.54 17.30 9.04
C ILE A 153 -7.16 15.82 9.18
N GLN A 154 -6.25 15.48 10.10
CA GLN A 154 -5.69 14.14 10.22
C GLN A 154 -6.78 13.08 10.41
N THR A 155 -7.60 13.22 11.45
CA THR A 155 -8.67 12.26 11.76
C THR A 155 -9.73 12.25 10.66
N ARG A 156 -10.13 13.43 10.17
CA ARG A 156 -11.12 13.56 9.10
C ARG A 156 -10.67 12.89 7.81
N LEU A 157 -9.39 13.03 7.44
CA LEU A 157 -8.78 12.38 6.28
C LEU A 157 -8.83 10.87 6.42
N GLN A 158 -8.39 10.34 7.56
CA GLN A 158 -8.45 8.91 7.84
C GLN A 158 -9.89 8.39 7.75
N ASP A 159 -10.84 9.01 8.45
CA ASP A 159 -12.24 8.59 8.48
C ASP A 159 -12.87 8.62 7.08
N THR A 160 -12.62 9.69 6.31
CA THR A 160 -13.18 9.83 4.96
C THR A 160 -12.63 8.78 4.00
N LEU A 161 -11.32 8.47 4.05
CA LEU A 161 -10.72 7.43 3.21
C LEU A 161 -11.28 6.04 3.55
N LEU A 162 -11.46 5.74 4.84
CA LEU A 162 -12.02 4.47 5.30
C LEU A 162 -13.50 4.33 4.95
N GLU A 163 -14.27 5.41 5.07
CA GLU A 163 -15.68 5.44 4.68
C GLU A 163 -15.83 5.19 3.17
N LEU A 164 -15.01 5.82 2.33
CA LEU A 164 -15.05 5.58 0.89
C LEU A 164 -14.72 4.12 0.52
N ILE A 165 -13.75 3.51 1.21
CA ILE A 165 -13.45 2.08 1.03
C ILE A 165 -14.63 1.21 1.45
N GLN A 166 -15.28 1.53 2.57
CA GLN A 166 -16.46 0.80 3.02
C GLN A 166 -17.61 0.91 2.02
N ARG A 167 -17.91 2.12 1.55
CA ARG A 167 -18.93 2.36 0.52
C ARG A 167 -18.63 1.60 -0.77
N GLU A 168 -17.37 1.54 -1.19
CA GLU A 168 -16.98 0.73 -2.34
C GLU A 168 -17.20 -0.77 -2.11
N ARG A 169 -16.91 -1.29 -0.91
CA ARG A 169 -17.21 -2.68 -0.54
C ARG A 169 -18.72 -2.96 -0.54
N ASP A 170 -19.53 -1.98 -0.18
CA ASP A 170 -21.00 -2.05 -0.23
C ASP A 170 -21.56 -1.92 -1.67
N GLY A 171 -20.68 -1.79 -2.67
CA GLY A 171 -21.03 -1.74 -4.09
C GLY A 171 -21.26 -0.33 -4.64
N GLU A 172 -21.00 0.72 -3.86
CA GLU A 172 -21.09 2.09 -4.34
C GLU A 172 -19.92 2.46 -5.26
N VAL A 173 -20.20 3.30 -6.26
CA VAL A 173 -19.16 3.85 -7.13
C VAL A 173 -18.49 5.03 -6.43
N ILE A 174 -17.18 4.91 -6.18
CA ILE A 174 -16.35 5.99 -5.62
C ILE A 174 -15.42 6.59 -6.66
N ASN A 175 -14.90 7.79 -6.37
CA ASN A 175 -13.86 8.41 -7.18
C ASN A 175 -12.48 7.79 -6.89
N ARG A 176 -12.17 6.68 -7.59
CA ARG A 176 -10.88 5.96 -7.47
C ARG A 176 -9.66 6.82 -7.84
N GLU A 177 -9.81 7.79 -8.74
CA GLU A 177 -8.72 8.70 -9.11
C GLU A 177 -8.37 9.64 -7.95
N LEU A 178 -9.38 10.20 -7.30
CA LEU A 178 -9.16 11.05 -6.13
C LEU A 178 -8.51 10.26 -4.99
N MET A 179 -8.99 9.04 -4.72
CA MET A 179 -8.36 8.12 -3.76
C MET A 179 -6.86 7.92 -4.08
N ARG A 180 -6.56 7.62 -5.34
CA ARG A 180 -5.17 7.40 -5.79
C ARG A 180 -4.29 8.64 -5.61
N ASN A 181 -4.82 9.82 -5.89
CA ASN A 181 -4.05 11.05 -5.74
C ASN A 181 -3.76 11.35 -4.27
N ILE A 182 -4.73 11.13 -3.38
CA ILE A 182 -4.55 11.32 -1.94
C ILE A 182 -3.59 10.28 -1.33
N THR A 183 -3.71 9.01 -1.68
CA THR A 183 -2.77 7.98 -1.20
C THR A 183 -1.36 8.19 -1.74
N LYS A 184 -1.24 8.64 -3.00
CA LYS A 184 0.03 9.07 -3.57
C LYS A 184 0.63 10.25 -2.82
N MET A 185 -0.16 11.28 -2.50
CA MET A 185 0.30 12.40 -1.66
C MET A 185 0.86 11.88 -0.32
N LEU A 186 0.15 11.00 0.38
CA LEU A 186 0.65 10.42 1.64
C LEU A 186 1.99 9.69 1.46
N MET A 187 2.18 9.00 0.33
CA MET A 187 3.44 8.35 -0.01
C MET A 187 4.56 9.34 -0.37
N ASP A 188 4.25 10.42 -1.10
CA ASP A 188 5.18 11.49 -1.46
C ASP A 188 5.69 12.24 -0.21
N LEU A 189 4.85 12.35 0.83
CA LEU A 189 5.24 12.88 2.15
C LEU A 189 6.10 11.92 2.98
N GLY A 190 6.20 10.66 2.54
CA GLY A 190 7.04 9.62 3.12
C GLY A 190 6.29 8.33 3.45
N SER A 191 6.94 7.19 3.29
CA SER A 191 6.30 5.87 3.52
C SER A 191 5.75 5.70 4.93
N SER A 192 6.38 6.31 5.94
CA SER A 192 5.89 6.29 7.32
C SER A 192 4.60 7.07 7.51
N VAL A 193 4.37 8.13 6.71
CA VAL A 193 3.14 8.94 6.76
C VAL A 193 1.97 8.09 6.27
N TYR A 194 2.07 7.51 5.07
CA TYR A 194 1.06 6.58 4.56
C TYR A 194 0.79 5.41 5.52
N GLN A 195 1.84 4.80 6.08
CA GLN A 195 1.68 3.64 6.97
C GLN A 195 0.97 3.99 8.27
N ASN A 196 1.41 5.06 8.94
CA ASN A 196 0.90 5.42 10.26
C ASN A 196 -0.45 6.14 10.20
N ASP A 197 -0.64 7.00 9.21
CA ASP A 197 -1.82 7.88 9.15
C ASP A 197 -2.99 7.22 8.43
N PHE A 198 -2.75 6.16 7.64
CA PHE A 198 -3.78 5.48 6.87
C PHE A 198 -3.70 3.94 6.94
N GLU A 199 -2.60 3.33 6.46
CA GLU A 199 -2.54 1.89 6.18
C GLU A 199 -2.85 1.04 7.42
N LYS A 200 -2.31 1.42 8.58
CA LYS A 200 -2.54 0.69 9.82
C LYS A 200 -4.03 0.64 10.18
N GLN A 201 -4.72 1.78 10.16
CA GLN A 201 -6.15 1.84 10.48
C GLN A 201 -6.99 1.15 9.40
N PHE A 202 -6.59 1.24 8.13
CA PHE A 202 -7.22 0.50 7.04
C PHE A 202 -7.14 -1.01 7.25
N LEU A 203 -5.99 -1.55 7.63
CA LEU A 203 -5.84 -2.98 7.89
C LEU A 203 -6.66 -3.42 9.12
N GLU A 204 -6.67 -2.62 10.19
CA GLU A 204 -7.47 -2.90 11.39
C GLU A 204 -8.98 -2.88 11.11
N SER A 205 -9.48 -1.87 10.38
CA SER A 205 -10.89 -1.79 10.00
C SER A 205 -11.29 -2.90 9.03
N SER A 206 -10.40 -3.28 8.10
CA SER A 206 -10.61 -4.40 7.18
C SER A 206 -10.68 -5.73 7.90
N ALA A 207 -9.81 -5.97 8.90
CA ALA A 207 -9.86 -7.18 9.71
C ALA A 207 -11.21 -7.29 10.44
N HIS A 208 -11.70 -6.16 11.00
CA HIS A 208 -13.01 -6.12 11.63
C HIS A 208 -14.15 -6.40 10.64
N PHE A 209 -14.13 -5.78 9.45
CA PHE A 209 -15.11 -6.01 8.39
C PHE A 209 -15.17 -7.50 7.99
N TYR A 210 -14.04 -8.11 7.65
CA TYR A 210 -14.00 -9.51 7.22
C TYR A 210 -14.35 -10.50 8.32
N ARG A 211 -14.05 -10.15 9.58
CA ARG A 211 -14.52 -10.96 10.72
C ARG A 211 -16.04 -11.00 10.79
N LEU A 212 -16.72 -9.87 10.63
CA LEU A 212 -18.19 -9.82 10.66
C LEU A 212 -18.80 -10.54 9.45
N GLU A 213 -18.26 -10.31 8.25
CA GLU A 213 -18.73 -10.98 7.03
C GLU A 213 -18.53 -12.50 7.12
N SER A 214 -17.39 -12.97 7.63
CA SER A 214 -17.15 -14.41 7.82
C SER A 214 -18.18 -15.05 8.73
N GLN A 215 -18.52 -14.40 9.85
CA GLN A 215 -19.50 -14.91 10.81
C GLN A 215 -20.90 -14.99 10.21
N LYS A 216 -21.27 -13.97 9.43
CA LYS A 216 -22.54 -13.92 8.71
C LYS A 216 -22.64 -15.05 7.70
N PHE A 217 -21.66 -15.19 6.81
CA PHE A 217 -21.66 -16.24 5.77
C PHE A 217 -21.66 -17.64 6.35
N ILE A 218 -20.92 -17.88 7.42
CA ILE A 218 -20.90 -19.19 8.09
C ILE A 218 -22.28 -19.59 8.65
N GLN A 219 -23.16 -18.63 8.94
CA GLN A 219 -24.51 -18.91 9.43
C GLN A 219 -25.53 -19.04 8.29
N SER A 220 -25.28 -18.43 7.14
CA SER A 220 -26.27 -18.30 6.05
C SER A 220 -25.95 -19.08 4.79
N CYS A 221 -24.68 -19.45 4.57
CA CYS A 221 -24.19 -20.02 3.32
C CYS A 221 -23.71 -21.45 3.54
N ASP A 222 -23.73 -22.24 2.47
CA ASP A 222 -23.01 -23.51 2.43
C ASP A 222 -21.50 -23.28 2.21
N CYS A 223 -20.69 -24.33 2.37
CA CYS A 223 -19.24 -24.20 2.24
C CYS A 223 -18.81 -23.76 0.82
N MET A 224 -19.51 -24.17 -0.24
CA MET A 224 -19.12 -23.86 -1.62
C MET A 224 -19.36 -22.38 -1.94
N GLU A 225 -20.51 -21.86 -1.52
CA GLU A 225 -20.85 -20.43 -1.63
C GLU A 225 -19.91 -19.57 -0.78
N TYR A 226 -19.60 -20.01 0.45
CA TYR A 226 -18.62 -19.32 1.30
C TYR A 226 -17.25 -19.17 0.60
N LEU A 227 -16.73 -20.25 0.00
CA LEU A 227 -15.43 -20.24 -0.66
C LEU A 227 -15.44 -19.31 -1.90
N LYS A 228 -16.55 -19.25 -2.63
CA LYS A 228 -16.71 -18.31 -3.75
C LYS A 228 -16.66 -16.86 -3.28
N GLU A 229 -17.34 -16.54 -2.18
CA GLU A 229 -17.29 -15.20 -1.60
C GLU A 229 -15.90 -14.83 -1.06
N ALA A 230 -15.18 -15.79 -0.44
CA ALA A 230 -13.81 -15.57 0.01
C ALA A 230 -12.85 -15.30 -1.18
N GLU A 231 -12.97 -16.06 -2.26
CA GLU A 231 -12.21 -15.83 -3.50
C GLU A 231 -12.54 -14.47 -4.13
N ARG A 232 -13.84 -14.10 -4.19
CA ARG A 232 -14.28 -12.79 -4.66
C ARG A 232 -13.64 -11.66 -3.86
N TYR A 233 -13.72 -11.71 -2.53
CA TYR A 233 -13.15 -10.67 -1.68
C TYR A 233 -11.63 -10.53 -1.80
N LEU A 234 -10.90 -11.65 -1.97
CA LEU A 234 -9.46 -11.61 -2.24
C LEU A 234 -9.14 -10.89 -3.54
N ASN A 235 -9.89 -11.17 -4.60
CA ASN A 235 -9.70 -10.51 -5.89
C ASN A 235 -10.07 -9.03 -5.83
N GLU A 236 -11.16 -8.67 -5.15
CA GLU A 236 -11.57 -7.28 -4.97
C GLU A 236 -10.55 -6.45 -4.20
N GLU A 237 -9.95 -6.99 -3.13
CA GLU A 237 -8.87 -6.29 -2.40
C GLU A 237 -7.61 -6.14 -3.26
N LYS A 238 -7.27 -7.14 -4.06
CA LYS A 238 -6.15 -7.04 -4.99
C LYS A 238 -6.39 -5.96 -6.04
N GLU A 239 -7.58 -5.93 -6.63
CA GLU A 239 -7.97 -4.89 -7.57
C GLU A 239 -7.95 -3.52 -6.89
N ARG A 240 -8.51 -3.39 -5.68
CA ARG A 240 -8.50 -2.15 -4.90
C ARG A 240 -7.10 -1.58 -4.72
N VAL A 241 -6.16 -2.44 -4.32
CA VAL A 241 -4.77 -2.04 -4.17
C VAL A 241 -4.21 -1.55 -5.49
N SER A 242 -4.40 -2.30 -6.59
CA SER A 242 -3.89 -1.92 -7.90
C SER A 242 -4.43 -0.59 -8.44
N HIS A 243 -5.65 -0.21 -8.05
CA HIS A 243 -6.28 1.01 -8.53
C HIS A 243 -5.81 2.26 -7.78
N TYR A 244 -5.65 2.18 -6.45
CA TYR A 244 -5.43 3.39 -5.65
C TYR A 244 -4.64 3.23 -4.34
N LEU A 245 -4.14 2.06 -3.96
CA LEU A 245 -3.29 1.91 -2.75
C LEU A 245 -1.82 1.69 -3.13
N ASP A 246 -0.91 1.81 -2.17
CA ASP A 246 0.49 1.44 -2.39
C ASP A 246 0.63 -0.08 -2.59
N ALA A 247 1.46 -0.50 -3.56
CA ALA A 247 1.64 -1.91 -3.89
C ALA A 247 2.15 -2.76 -2.71
N LYS A 248 2.87 -2.17 -1.73
CA LYS A 248 3.31 -2.89 -0.54
C LYS A 248 2.16 -3.22 0.42
N THR A 249 0.99 -2.61 0.21
CA THR A 249 -0.23 -2.90 0.97
C THR A 249 -0.83 -4.25 0.56
N GLU A 250 -0.65 -4.70 -0.70
CA GLU A 250 -1.28 -5.91 -1.25
C GLU A 250 -1.07 -7.12 -0.35
N VAL A 251 0.20 -7.44 -0.04
CA VAL A 251 0.54 -8.58 0.81
C VAL A 251 -0.10 -8.46 2.20
N LYS A 252 -0.19 -7.25 2.76
CA LYS A 252 -0.73 -7.04 4.10
C LYS A 252 -2.24 -7.22 4.14
N ILE A 253 -2.98 -6.63 3.19
CA ILE A 253 -4.43 -6.78 3.13
C ILE A 253 -4.83 -8.20 2.76
N THR A 254 -4.10 -8.83 1.82
CA THR A 254 -4.31 -10.25 1.49
C THR A 254 -4.16 -11.13 2.73
N ASN A 255 -3.12 -10.95 3.54
CA ASN A 255 -2.96 -11.70 4.79
C ASN A 255 -4.12 -11.47 5.78
N VAL A 256 -4.68 -10.26 5.84
CA VAL A 256 -5.85 -9.98 6.68
C VAL A 256 -7.07 -10.76 6.20
N VAL A 257 -7.35 -10.73 4.89
CA VAL A 257 -8.48 -11.47 4.29
C VAL A 257 -8.31 -12.98 4.48
N GLU A 258 -7.13 -13.51 4.18
CA GLU A 258 -6.81 -14.95 4.32
C GLU A 258 -6.96 -15.40 5.78
N LYS A 259 -6.51 -14.60 6.74
CA LYS A 259 -6.66 -14.91 8.16
C LYS A 259 -8.11 -14.92 8.62
N GLU A 260 -8.87 -13.86 8.34
CA GLU A 260 -10.22 -13.68 8.88
C GLU A 260 -11.27 -14.54 8.15
N LEU A 261 -11.09 -14.81 6.84
CA LEU A 261 -12.02 -15.64 6.05
C LEU A 261 -11.62 -17.12 5.98
N ILE A 262 -10.32 -17.45 5.96
CA ILE A 262 -9.87 -18.83 5.72
C ILE A 262 -9.29 -19.45 6.99
N GLU A 263 -8.19 -18.91 7.51
CA GLU A 263 -7.44 -19.51 8.63
C GLU A 263 -8.33 -19.70 9.87
N SER A 264 -9.13 -18.68 10.20
CA SER A 264 -9.98 -18.68 11.39
C SER A 264 -11.12 -19.72 11.34
N HIS A 265 -11.50 -20.17 10.14
CA HIS A 265 -12.69 -21.01 9.93
C HIS A 265 -12.42 -22.32 9.19
N MET A 266 -11.17 -22.58 8.79
CA MET A 266 -10.80 -23.72 7.94
C MET A 266 -11.32 -25.08 8.44
N VAL A 267 -11.22 -25.34 9.75
CA VAL A 267 -11.72 -26.58 10.38
C VAL A 267 -13.24 -26.67 10.24
N ARG A 268 -13.94 -25.57 10.49
CA ARG A 268 -15.40 -25.51 10.41
C ARG A 268 -15.89 -25.68 8.97
N LEU A 269 -15.20 -25.09 8.00
CA LEU A 269 -15.55 -25.19 6.58
C LEU A 269 -15.36 -26.62 6.05
N VAL A 270 -14.22 -27.24 6.35
CA VAL A 270 -13.92 -28.63 5.92
C VAL A 270 -14.93 -29.63 6.49
N HIS A 271 -15.34 -29.44 7.75
CA HIS A 271 -16.30 -30.31 8.43
C HIS A 271 -17.75 -29.78 8.40
N MET A 272 -18.06 -28.81 7.54
CA MET A 272 -19.40 -28.22 7.49
C MET A 272 -20.43 -29.28 7.10
N GLU A 273 -21.52 -29.38 7.88
CA GLU A 273 -22.56 -30.38 7.64
C GLU A 273 -23.18 -30.18 6.25
N ASN A 274 -23.32 -31.28 5.50
CA ASN A 274 -23.95 -31.37 4.18
C ASN A 274 -23.28 -30.56 3.05
N SER A 275 -22.15 -29.89 3.29
CA SER A 275 -21.48 -29.08 2.26
C SER A 275 -19.95 -29.04 2.36
N GLY A 276 -19.36 -29.59 3.42
CA GLY A 276 -17.91 -29.62 3.63
C GLY A 276 -17.17 -30.52 2.64
N LEU A 277 -15.87 -30.72 2.89
CA LEU A 277 -14.96 -31.41 1.98
C LEU A 277 -15.48 -32.80 1.53
N VAL A 278 -15.96 -33.60 2.48
CA VAL A 278 -16.46 -34.95 2.19
C VAL A 278 -17.67 -34.90 1.26
N ASN A 279 -18.60 -33.96 1.46
CA ASN A 279 -19.75 -33.81 0.57
C ASN A 279 -19.32 -33.41 -0.85
N MET A 280 -18.35 -32.50 -0.98
CA MET A 280 -17.81 -32.13 -2.29
C MET A 280 -17.13 -33.31 -3.00
N ILE A 281 -16.45 -34.18 -2.25
CA ILE A 281 -15.86 -35.42 -2.78
C ILE A 281 -16.97 -36.37 -3.25
N VAL A 282 -17.99 -36.61 -2.42
CA VAL A 282 -19.11 -37.51 -2.74
C VAL A 282 -19.84 -37.05 -4.00
N ASP A 283 -20.16 -35.76 -4.09
CA ASP A 283 -20.97 -35.18 -5.16
C ASP A 283 -20.16 -34.73 -6.40
N ASP A 284 -18.88 -35.13 -6.50
CA ASP A 284 -18.00 -34.85 -7.63
C ASP A 284 -17.88 -33.34 -7.98
N LYS A 285 -17.82 -32.49 -6.95
CA LYS A 285 -17.73 -31.02 -7.08
C LYS A 285 -16.29 -30.57 -7.34
N TYR A 286 -15.70 -30.98 -8.47
CA TYR A 286 -14.29 -30.75 -8.78
C TYR A 286 -13.87 -29.27 -8.77
N GLU A 287 -14.72 -28.36 -9.26
CA GLU A 287 -14.41 -26.92 -9.27
C GLU A 287 -14.34 -26.36 -7.85
N ASP A 288 -15.30 -26.70 -7.00
CA ASP A 288 -15.35 -26.23 -5.61
C ASP A 288 -14.25 -26.87 -4.76
N LEU A 289 -13.88 -28.13 -5.03
CA LEU A 289 -12.68 -28.78 -4.48
C LEU A 289 -11.40 -28.04 -4.86
N GLY A 290 -11.27 -27.63 -6.13
CA GLY A 290 -10.13 -26.86 -6.61
C GLY A 290 -10.03 -25.49 -5.96
N ARG A 291 -11.18 -24.86 -5.70
CA ARG A 291 -11.26 -23.60 -4.94
C ARG A 291 -10.87 -23.79 -3.48
N MET A 292 -11.38 -24.83 -2.81
CA MET A 292 -11.00 -25.16 -1.43
C MET A 292 -9.49 -25.40 -1.35
N TYR A 293 -8.93 -26.20 -2.24
CA TYR A 293 -7.49 -26.44 -2.33
C TYR A 293 -6.71 -25.14 -2.50
N SER A 294 -7.05 -24.33 -3.50
CA SER A 294 -6.34 -23.08 -3.81
C SER A 294 -6.38 -22.07 -2.65
N LEU A 295 -7.51 -21.98 -1.94
CA LEU A 295 -7.68 -21.09 -0.79
C LEU A 295 -6.91 -21.60 0.43
N PHE A 296 -6.95 -22.90 0.71
CA PHE A 296 -6.30 -23.49 1.89
C PHE A 296 -4.79 -23.60 1.72
N HIS A 297 -4.27 -23.55 0.49
CA HIS A 297 -2.83 -23.43 0.23
C HIS A 297 -2.23 -22.16 0.82
N ARG A 298 -3.04 -21.10 0.92
CA ARG A 298 -2.60 -19.76 1.31
C ARG A 298 -2.35 -19.64 2.82
N VAL A 299 -2.95 -20.52 3.62
CA VAL A 299 -2.91 -20.44 5.07
C VAL A 299 -2.10 -21.58 5.70
N PRO A 300 -1.42 -21.33 6.83
CA PRO A 300 -0.72 -22.38 7.56
C PRO A 300 -1.66 -23.53 7.93
N ASN A 301 -1.17 -24.76 7.80
CA ASN A 301 -1.89 -26.01 8.10
C ASN A 301 -3.14 -26.31 7.25
N GLY A 302 -3.53 -25.45 6.30
CA GLY A 302 -4.70 -25.67 5.45
C GLY A 302 -4.60 -26.96 4.63
N PHE A 303 -3.46 -27.20 3.98
CA PHE A 303 -3.19 -28.44 3.24
C PHE A 303 -3.17 -29.69 4.10
N ALA A 304 -2.55 -29.61 5.28
CA ALA A 304 -2.52 -30.73 6.22
C ALA A 304 -3.95 -31.13 6.61
N LEU A 305 -4.81 -30.15 6.90
CA LEU A 305 -6.21 -30.39 7.24
C LEU A 305 -6.98 -31.07 6.10
N ILE A 306 -6.92 -30.55 4.87
CA ILE A 306 -7.61 -31.18 3.72
C ILE A 306 -7.12 -32.61 3.53
N ARG A 307 -5.80 -32.81 3.51
CA ARG A 307 -5.19 -34.12 3.33
C ARG A 307 -5.64 -35.11 4.40
N ASP A 308 -5.60 -34.72 5.67
CA ASP A 308 -5.89 -35.62 6.79
C ASP A 308 -7.38 -36.02 6.80
N VAL A 309 -8.28 -35.09 6.49
CA VAL A 309 -9.72 -35.38 6.39
C VAL A 309 -10.02 -36.26 5.18
N MET A 310 -9.43 -35.97 4.02
CA MET A 310 -9.57 -36.78 2.82
C MET A 310 -9.04 -38.20 3.03
N THR A 311 -7.85 -38.34 3.62
CA THR A 311 -7.22 -39.63 3.97
C THR A 311 -8.13 -40.45 4.87
N SER A 312 -8.65 -39.82 5.93
CA SER A 312 -9.55 -40.47 6.88
C SER A 312 -10.84 -40.96 6.19
N TYR A 313 -11.40 -40.14 5.29
CA TYR A 313 -12.60 -40.50 4.53
C TYR A 313 -12.34 -41.67 3.57
N ILE A 314 -11.25 -41.62 2.78
CA ILE A 314 -10.86 -42.70 1.87
C ILE A 314 -10.71 -44.03 2.61
N GLN A 315 -10.01 -44.01 3.75
CA GLN A 315 -9.80 -45.22 4.55
C GLN A 315 -11.11 -45.81 5.08
N GLN A 316 -12.04 -44.97 5.55
CA GLN A 316 -13.35 -45.42 6.01
C GLN A 316 -14.18 -46.01 4.88
N THR A 317 -14.24 -45.34 3.72
CA THR A 317 -14.97 -45.84 2.54
C THR A 317 -14.36 -47.14 2.02
N GLY A 318 -13.02 -47.23 1.96
CA GLY A 318 -12.32 -48.44 1.53
C GLY A 318 -12.53 -49.62 2.49
N GLN A 319 -12.53 -49.38 3.80
CA GLN A 319 -12.85 -50.42 4.79
C GLN A 319 -14.29 -50.95 4.65
N GLN A 320 -15.26 -50.06 4.40
CA GLN A 320 -16.64 -50.45 4.13
C GLN A 320 -16.73 -51.28 2.85
N LEU A 321 -16.03 -50.87 1.79
CA LEU A 321 -15.96 -51.58 0.52
C LEU A 321 -15.43 -53.01 0.67
N VAL A 322 -14.38 -53.19 1.47
CA VAL A 322 -13.76 -54.50 1.75
C VAL A 322 -14.67 -55.41 2.59
N ALA A 323 -15.51 -54.83 3.45
CA ALA A 323 -16.45 -55.58 4.27
C ALA A 323 -17.72 -56.02 3.52
N GLU A 324 -18.08 -55.30 2.45
CA GLU A 324 -19.25 -55.57 1.60
C GLU A 324 -18.93 -56.60 0.48
N ASP A 325 -19.99 -57.07 -0.21
CA ASP A 325 -20.03 -58.29 -1.02
C ASP A 325 -18.87 -58.45 -2.05
N PRO A 326 -18.26 -59.65 -2.19
CA PRO A 326 -17.08 -59.86 -3.04
C PRO A 326 -17.32 -59.75 -4.55
N GLU A 327 -18.56 -59.90 -5.01
CA GLU A 327 -18.88 -60.08 -6.44
C GLU A 327 -18.60 -58.82 -7.28
N ASP A 328 -18.74 -57.62 -6.68
CA ASP A 328 -18.49 -56.33 -7.36
C ASP A 328 -17.26 -55.58 -6.82
N PHE A 329 -16.51 -56.19 -5.89
CA PHE A 329 -15.46 -55.51 -5.13
C PHE A 329 -14.40 -54.84 -6.03
N VAL A 330 -13.93 -55.56 -7.05
CA VAL A 330 -12.86 -55.09 -7.94
C VAL A 330 -13.35 -53.91 -8.79
N GLU A 331 -14.57 -53.95 -9.31
CA GLU A 331 -15.13 -52.88 -10.14
C GLU A 331 -15.30 -51.61 -9.33
N ARG A 332 -15.91 -51.69 -8.13
CA ARG A 332 -16.08 -50.52 -7.26
C ARG A 332 -14.74 -49.95 -6.77
N LEU A 333 -13.73 -50.79 -6.58
CA LEU A 333 -12.37 -50.34 -6.21
C LEU A 333 -11.72 -49.54 -7.34
N LEU A 334 -11.88 -49.99 -8.59
CA LEU A 334 -11.40 -49.28 -9.77
C LEU A 334 -12.13 -47.95 -9.95
N ASP A 335 -13.46 -47.94 -9.79
CA ASP A 335 -14.25 -46.70 -9.85
C ASP A 335 -13.83 -45.68 -8.78
N LEU A 336 -13.59 -46.17 -7.55
CA LEU A 336 -13.10 -45.33 -6.47
C LEU A 336 -11.72 -44.75 -6.80
N LYS A 337 -10.82 -45.57 -7.35
CA LYS A 337 -9.49 -45.13 -7.78
C LYS A 337 -9.59 -44.05 -8.86
N ASP A 338 -10.35 -44.30 -9.91
CA ASP A 338 -10.55 -43.38 -11.03
C ASP A 338 -11.14 -42.04 -10.57
N LYS A 339 -12.07 -42.06 -9.60
CA LYS A 339 -12.65 -40.85 -9.01
C LYS A 339 -11.59 -40.01 -8.30
N TYR A 340 -10.73 -40.61 -7.48
CA TYR A 340 -9.71 -39.86 -6.76
C TYR A 340 -8.56 -39.39 -7.66
N ASP A 341 -8.16 -40.18 -8.65
CA ASP A 341 -7.19 -39.76 -9.66
C ASP A 341 -7.74 -38.54 -10.45
N LYS A 342 -9.06 -38.49 -10.74
CA LYS A 342 -9.73 -37.29 -11.28
C LYS A 342 -9.70 -36.11 -10.32
N ILE A 343 -9.97 -36.30 -9.03
CA ILE A 343 -9.91 -35.21 -8.04
C ILE A 343 -8.49 -34.62 -8.01
N ILE A 344 -7.46 -35.46 -7.94
CA ILE A 344 -6.07 -35.02 -7.88
C ILE A 344 -5.69 -34.28 -9.17
N GLY A 345 -6.08 -34.82 -10.33
CA GLY A 345 -5.78 -34.23 -11.63
C GLY A 345 -6.54 -32.93 -11.93
N LEU A 346 -7.82 -32.84 -11.57
CA LEU A 346 -8.70 -31.72 -11.92
C LEU A 346 -8.78 -30.63 -10.86
N ALA A 347 -8.68 -30.99 -9.56
CA ALA A 347 -8.87 -30.05 -8.46
C ALA A 347 -7.56 -29.73 -7.73
N PHE A 348 -6.70 -30.72 -7.49
CA PHE A 348 -5.50 -30.54 -6.63
C PHE A 348 -4.21 -30.38 -7.43
N SER A 349 -4.30 -29.99 -8.71
CA SER A 349 -3.14 -29.63 -9.54
C SER A 349 -2.06 -30.72 -9.62
N ASN A 350 -2.44 -32.00 -9.55
CA ASN A 350 -1.51 -33.14 -9.48
C ASN A 350 -0.50 -33.07 -8.31
N ASP A 351 -0.91 -32.55 -7.16
CA ASP A 351 -0.05 -32.48 -5.97
C ASP A 351 0.40 -33.87 -5.51
N GLU A 352 1.71 -34.11 -5.53
CA GLU A 352 2.33 -35.38 -5.17
C GLU A 352 2.05 -35.79 -3.71
N THR A 353 1.88 -34.82 -2.81
CA THR A 353 1.60 -35.12 -1.40
C THR A 353 0.22 -35.72 -1.23
N PHE A 354 -0.77 -35.23 -1.98
CA PHE A 354 -2.12 -35.80 -2.01
C PHE A 354 -2.14 -37.15 -2.72
N GLN A 355 -1.39 -37.31 -3.84
CA GLN A 355 -1.26 -38.60 -4.52
C GLN A 355 -0.64 -39.67 -3.61
N ASN A 356 0.41 -39.33 -2.86
CA ASN A 356 1.06 -40.26 -1.93
C ASN A 356 0.14 -40.65 -0.76
N ALA A 357 -0.60 -39.67 -0.20
CA ALA A 357 -1.57 -39.94 0.87
C ALA A 357 -2.71 -40.85 0.39
N PHE A 358 -3.16 -40.62 -0.85
CA PHE A 358 -4.16 -41.44 -1.52
C PHE A 358 -3.67 -42.88 -1.74
N ASN A 359 -2.49 -43.06 -2.35
CA ASN A 359 -1.89 -44.39 -2.56
C ASN A 359 -1.71 -45.15 -1.24
N SER A 360 -1.17 -44.49 -0.22
CA SER A 360 -0.98 -45.08 1.12
C SER A 360 -2.31 -45.49 1.75
N SER A 361 -3.40 -44.74 1.50
CA SER A 361 -4.73 -45.10 2.00
C SER A 361 -5.27 -46.35 1.32
N PHE A 362 -5.05 -46.50 0.01
CA PHE A 362 -5.44 -47.71 -0.74
C PHE A 362 -4.67 -48.94 -0.29
N GLU A 363 -3.35 -48.83 -0.14
CA GLU A 363 -2.54 -49.92 0.41
C GLU A 363 -3.07 -50.36 1.78
N TYR A 364 -3.34 -49.41 2.67
CA TYR A 364 -3.81 -49.69 4.03
C TYR A 364 -5.09 -50.54 4.09
N PHE A 365 -6.14 -50.19 3.34
CA PHE A 365 -7.40 -50.96 3.43
C PHE A 365 -7.41 -52.21 2.55
N ILE A 366 -6.61 -52.28 1.49
CA ILE A 366 -6.43 -53.51 0.72
C ILE A 366 -5.71 -54.58 1.55
N ASP A 367 -4.73 -54.18 2.37
CA ASP A 367 -4.02 -55.06 3.30
C ASP A 367 -4.91 -55.58 4.44
N LEU A 368 -5.96 -54.84 4.80
CA LEU A 368 -6.96 -55.31 5.78
C LEU A 368 -7.83 -56.46 5.24
N ASN A 369 -7.86 -56.67 3.92
CA ASN A 369 -8.59 -57.77 3.32
C ASN A 369 -7.77 -59.06 3.43
N ALA A 370 -8.20 -59.99 4.28
CA ALA A 370 -7.58 -61.32 4.42
C ALA A 370 -7.66 -62.21 3.15
N ARG A 371 -8.28 -61.70 2.07
CA ARG A 371 -8.41 -62.36 0.76
C ARG A 371 -7.55 -61.71 -0.33
N SER A 372 -6.76 -60.68 -0.03
CA SER A 372 -5.69 -60.21 -0.92
C SER A 372 -4.62 -61.31 -1.08
N PRO A 373 -4.18 -61.64 -2.30
CA PRO A 373 -3.22 -62.71 -2.55
C PRO A 373 -1.84 -62.45 -1.95
#